data_AF-A0A9C9N7I3-F1
#
_entry.id   AF-A0A9C9N7I3-F1
#
_cell.length_a   1.000
_cell.length_b   1.000
_cell.length_c   1.000
_cell.angle_alpha   90.00
_cell.angle_beta   90.00
_cell.angle_gamma   90.00
#
_symmetry.space_group_name_H-M   'P 1'
#
loop_
_entity.id
_entity.type
_entity.pdbx_description
1 polymer ?
#
loop_
_entity_poly.entity_id
_entity_poly.type
_entity_poly.pdbx_seq_one_letter_code
_entity_poly.pdbx_strand_id
1 'polypeptide(L)'
;MTEKTTLFLLVGGGGQSVVERTMRDAHRAAARDLLERLLGTGLIERAVVATDDPDWGGALTGLAVDLDVDPLDEPFHFGQRLAGLIERYGARRVLCSGGGSAPLASLEDWGQVLSRLAEADRLVVTNNLHSCDWVGFTPAADMIPHVVSQTSDNGIAWVLANEGGWPSESLPVSAATRFDLDTPADLLIAQQHPAIGPHLRTFLDELGWETPGVDGVLAEMAREGGRLALAGRVSSAAWMALEQATRCWIRVFAEERGMRASGRQAWGEVCSLLADYIELAGLESFFDRLADLANGVLFDNRVILAARGLWPSAADRFNSDLYRWEQVQDPFLRRFTQAAAEARVPVVLGGHAVVSGGLMALVEAFEARGEDSCRLC
;
A
#
# COMPACT_ATOMS: atom_id res chain seq x y z
N MET A 1 -4.01 -0.53 36.39
CA MET A 1 -3.81 -1.55 35.35
C MET A 1 -3.83 -0.79 34.05
N THR A 2 -2.80 -0.89 33.22
CA THR A 2 -2.80 -0.27 31.88
C THR A 2 -3.86 -0.98 31.06
N GLU A 3 -4.88 -0.26 30.61
CA GLU A 3 -5.95 -0.83 29.79
C GLU A 3 -5.39 -1.16 28.40
N LYS A 4 -5.67 -2.37 27.93
CA LYS A 4 -5.08 -2.93 26.70
C LYS A 4 -5.93 -2.60 25.47
N THR A 5 -5.34 -2.76 24.29
CA THR A 5 -5.97 -2.40 23.01
C THR A 5 -6.70 -3.60 22.41
N THR A 6 -7.88 -3.38 21.84
CA THR A 6 -8.56 -4.35 20.97
C THR A 6 -8.11 -4.10 19.53
N LEU A 7 -7.57 -5.14 18.89
CA LEU A 7 -7.23 -5.12 17.46
C LEU A 7 -8.45 -5.58 16.65
N PHE A 8 -8.86 -4.77 15.68
CA PHE A 8 -9.75 -5.16 14.60
C PHE A 8 -8.94 -5.23 13.31
N LEU A 9 -8.75 -6.44 12.78
CA LEU A 9 -8.06 -6.67 11.52
C LEU A 9 -9.10 -7.03 10.46
N LEU A 10 -9.33 -6.12 9.51
CA LEU A 10 -10.32 -6.30 8.45
C LEU A 10 -9.62 -6.83 7.20
N VAL A 11 -9.93 -8.07 6.82
CA VAL A 11 -9.32 -8.75 5.67
C VAL A 11 -10.40 -9.41 4.85
N GLY A 12 -10.69 -8.87 3.68
CA GLY A 12 -11.71 -9.43 2.80
C GLY A 12 -11.83 -8.67 1.49
N GLY A 13 -12.83 -9.02 0.69
CA GLY A 13 -13.06 -8.43 -0.61
C GLY A 13 -12.06 -8.88 -1.67
N GLY A 14 -12.02 -8.18 -2.81
CA GLY A 14 -11.23 -8.55 -3.99
C GLY A 14 -12.04 -9.32 -5.03
N GLY A 15 -11.48 -9.44 -6.23
CA GLY A 15 -12.17 -10.05 -7.37
C GLY A 15 -11.89 -11.54 -7.58
N GLN A 16 -12.45 -12.05 -8.66
CA GLN A 16 -12.47 -13.49 -8.99
C GLN A 16 -11.41 -13.89 -10.01
N SER A 17 -10.59 -12.95 -10.50
CA SER A 17 -9.47 -13.32 -11.36
C SER A 17 -8.35 -13.99 -10.54
N VAL A 18 -7.45 -14.71 -11.23
CA VAL A 18 -6.29 -15.34 -10.59
C VAL A 18 -5.43 -14.30 -9.85
N VAL A 19 -5.12 -13.18 -10.51
CA VAL A 19 -4.26 -12.13 -9.93
C VAL A 19 -4.92 -11.42 -8.74
N GLU A 20 -6.23 -11.23 -8.76
CA GLU A 20 -6.96 -10.67 -7.61
C GLU A 20 -6.99 -11.63 -6.42
N ARG A 21 -7.14 -12.96 -6.66
CA ARG A 21 -6.99 -13.96 -5.61
C ARG A 21 -5.57 -13.99 -5.04
N THR A 22 -4.55 -13.85 -5.88
CA THR A 22 -3.16 -13.76 -5.41
C THR A 22 -2.95 -12.55 -4.50
N MET A 23 -3.52 -11.38 -4.82
CA MET A 23 -3.47 -10.22 -3.93
C MET A 23 -4.14 -10.51 -2.58
N ARG A 24 -5.31 -11.16 -2.59
CA ARG A 24 -6.00 -11.57 -1.37
C ARG A 24 -5.16 -12.52 -0.52
N ASP A 25 -4.49 -13.49 -1.13
CA ASP A 25 -3.63 -14.43 -0.41
C ASP A 25 -2.37 -13.74 0.15
N ALA A 26 -1.83 -12.74 -0.55
CA ALA A 26 -0.76 -11.89 -0.03
C ALA A 26 -1.22 -11.10 1.21
N HIS A 27 -2.43 -10.51 1.17
CA HIS A 27 -3.01 -9.82 2.33
C HIS A 27 -3.21 -10.75 3.51
N ARG A 28 -3.58 -12.01 3.28
CA ARG A 28 -3.71 -13.02 4.35
C ARG A 28 -2.38 -13.37 4.98
N ALA A 29 -1.34 -13.53 4.16
CA ALA A 29 0.01 -13.80 4.63
C ALA A 29 0.54 -12.63 5.47
N ALA A 30 0.41 -11.39 4.96
CA ALA A 30 0.79 -10.17 5.66
C ALA A 30 -0.04 -9.94 6.95
N ALA A 31 -1.34 -10.21 6.90
CA ALA A 31 -2.23 -10.15 8.07
C ALA A 31 -1.78 -11.11 9.17
N ARG A 32 -1.35 -12.33 8.81
CA ARG A 32 -0.82 -13.29 9.76
C ARG A 32 0.47 -12.81 10.42
N ASP A 33 1.40 -12.26 9.63
CA ASP A 33 2.62 -11.64 10.16
C ASP A 33 2.29 -10.50 11.14
N LEU A 34 1.31 -9.66 10.81
CA LEU A 34 0.85 -8.57 11.67
C LEU A 34 0.21 -9.07 12.96
N LEU A 35 -0.64 -10.10 12.90
CA LEU A 35 -1.25 -10.73 14.08
C LEU A 35 -0.20 -11.30 15.02
N GLU A 36 0.73 -12.11 14.50
CA GLU A 36 1.81 -12.72 15.31
C GLU A 36 2.65 -11.63 15.99
N ARG A 37 2.97 -10.56 15.26
CA ARG A 37 3.73 -9.41 15.78
C ARG A 37 2.97 -8.66 16.87
N LEU A 38 1.71 -8.27 16.63
CA LEU A 38 0.91 -7.51 17.58
C LEU A 38 0.57 -8.32 18.84
N LEU A 39 0.21 -9.59 18.69
CA LEU A 39 -0.02 -10.49 19.84
C LEU A 39 1.25 -10.70 20.66
N GLY A 40 2.42 -10.78 20.00
CA GLY A 40 3.73 -10.88 20.64
C GLY A 40 4.09 -9.70 21.54
N THR A 41 3.45 -8.53 21.38
CA THR A 41 3.69 -7.36 22.26
C THR A 41 3.12 -7.54 23.67
N GLY A 42 2.11 -8.41 23.83
CA GLY A 42 1.34 -8.55 25.08
C GLY A 42 0.45 -7.33 25.44
N LEU A 43 0.40 -6.30 24.58
CA LEU A 43 -0.41 -5.08 24.76
C LEU A 43 -1.80 -5.17 24.10
N ILE A 44 -2.03 -6.22 23.31
CA ILE A 44 -3.35 -6.55 22.77
C ILE A 44 -4.16 -7.32 23.82
N GLU A 45 -5.36 -6.84 24.12
CA GLU A 45 -6.33 -7.53 24.97
C GLU A 45 -7.04 -8.64 24.21
N ARG A 46 -7.48 -8.29 23.01
CA ARG A 46 -8.29 -9.12 22.13
C ARG A 46 -7.95 -8.75 20.70
N ALA A 47 -7.79 -9.76 19.86
CA ALA A 47 -7.64 -9.61 18.43
C ALA A 47 -8.86 -10.23 17.74
N VAL A 48 -9.54 -9.44 16.91
CA VAL A 48 -10.70 -9.86 16.13
C VAL A 48 -10.33 -9.72 14.66
N VAL A 49 -10.51 -10.80 13.91
CA VAL A 49 -10.33 -10.84 12.46
C VAL A 49 -11.71 -10.79 11.81
N ALA A 50 -12.00 -9.69 11.13
CA ALA A 50 -13.23 -9.50 10.38
C ALA A 50 -12.99 -9.84 8.89
N THR A 51 -13.76 -10.80 8.35
CA THR A 51 -13.48 -11.35 7.01
C THR A 51 -14.72 -11.87 6.29
N ASP A 52 -14.69 -11.85 4.96
CA ASP A 52 -15.66 -12.50 4.08
C ASP A 52 -15.29 -13.96 3.73
N ASP A 53 -14.15 -14.45 4.21
CA ASP A 53 -13.70 -15.84 4.01
C ASP A 53 -13.66 -16.62 5.36
N PRO A 54 -14.71 -17.40 5.66
CA PRO A 54 -14.75 -18.20 6.88
C PRO A 54 -13.71 -19.33 6.89
N ASP A 55 -13.28 -19.82 5.73
CA ASP A 55 -12.33 -20.92 5.63
C ASP A 55 -10.90 -20.47 6.00
N TRP A 56 -10.60 -19.18 5.81
CA TRP A 56 -9.33 -18.61 6.27
C TRP A 56 -9.13 -18.72 7.79
N GLY A 57 -10.20 -18.77 8.57
CA GLY A 57 -10.13 -19.01 10.02
C GLY A 57 -9.34 -20.26 10.39
N GLY A 58 -9.40 -21.31 9.57
CA GLY A 58 -8.59 -22.52 9.76
C GLY A 58 -7.08 -22.27 9.67
N ALA A 59 -6.65 -21.33 8.83
CA ALA A 59 -5.24 -20.96 8.69
C ALA A 59 -4.70 -20.14 9.88
N LEU A 60 -5.59 -19.59 10.71
CA LEU A 60 -5.25 -18.83 11.92
C LEU A 60 -5.25 -19.72 13.19
N THR A 61 -5.45 -21.02 13.04
CA THR A 61 -5.43 -21.99 14.15
C THR A 61 -4.12 -21.87 14.94
N GLY A 62 -4.24 -21.68 16.25
CA GLY A 62 -3.10 -21.52 17.17
C GLY A 62 -2.82 -20.08 17.59
N LEU A 63 -3.44 -19.09 16.92
CA LEU A 63 -3.44 -17.71 17.39
C LEU A 63 -4.66 -17.44 18.27
N ALA A 64 -4.49 -16.61 19.30
CA ALA A 64 -5.57 -16.17 20.18
C ALA A 64 -6.38 -15.05 19.49
N VAL A 65 -7.15 -15.43 18.47
CA VAL A 65 -7.97 -14.53 17.65
C VAL A 65 -9.43 -14.98 17.61
N ASP A 66 -10.34 -14.01 17.67
CA ASP A 66 -11.76 -14.22 17.43
C ASP A 66 -12.04 -13.97 15.94
N LEU A 67 -12.72 -14.90 15.27
CA LEU A 67 -13.15 -14.72 13.89
C LEU A 67 -14.56 -14.12 13.85
N ASP A 68 -14.72 -13.00 13.16
CA ASP A 68 -16.01 -12.34 12.94
C ASP A 68 -16.32 -12.30 11.45
N VAL A 69 -17.18 -13.20 10.98
CA VAL A 69 -17.48 -13.32 9.55
C VAL A 69 -18.45 -12.22 9.13
N ASP A 70 -18.19 -11.61 7.97
CA ASP A 70 -19.04 -10.58 7.39
C ASP A 70 -20.44 -11.14 7.05
N PRO A 71 -21.51 -10.36 7.24
CA PRO A 71 -22.86 -10.79 6.85
C PRO A 71 -22.95 -11.09 5.35
N LEU A 72 -23.47 -12.28 4.99
CA LEU A 72 -23.50 -12.77 3.60
C LEU A 72 -24.44 -11.97 2.67
N ASP A 73 -25.49 -11.36 3.22
CA ASP A 73 -26.58 -10.75 2.45
C ASP A 73 -26.57 -9.21 2.47
N GLU A 74 -25.51 -8.59 3.00
CA GLU A 74 -25.41 -7.13 3.14
C GLU A 74 -24.22 -6.58 2.33
N PRO A 75 -24.40 -5.49 1.57
CA PRO A 75 -23.26 -4.80 0.96
C PRO A 75 -22.27 -4.34 2.03
N PHE A 76 -20.99 -4.66 1.84
CA PHE A 76 -19.95 -4.24 2.78
C PHE A 76 -19.86 -2.71 2.85
N HIS A 77 -20.00 -2.18 4.07
CA HIS A 77 -19.74 -0.78 4.38
C HIS A 77 -18.77 -0.70 5.55
N PHE A 78 -17.56 -0.25 5.27
CA PHE A 78 -16.45 -0.27 6.22
C PHE A 78 -16.77 0.41 7.57
N GLY A 79 -17.30 1.64 7.57
CA GLY A 79 -17.62 2.37 8.79
C GLY A 79 -18.69 1.70 9.66
N GLN A 80 -19.76 1.19 9.04
CA GLN A 80 -20.80 0.41 9.73
C GLN A 80 -20.22 -0.88 10.30
N ARG A 81 -19.37 -1.56 9.55
CA ARG A 81 -18.70 -2.79 10.00
C ARG A 81 -17.82 -2.53 11.22
N LEU A 82 -16.96 -1.52 11.16
CA LEU A 82 -16.08 -1.14 12.27
C LEU A 82 -16.87 -0.68 13.50
N ALA A 83 -17.90 0.15 13.33
CA ALA A 83 -18.78 0.56 14.42
C ALA A 83 -19.44 -0.64 15.11
N GLY A 84 -19.99 -1.58 14.33
CA GLY A 84 -20.62 -2.79 14.87
C GLY A 84 -19.64 -3.69 15.62
N LEU A 85 -18.37 -3.77 15.18
CA LEU A 85 -17.32 -4.47 15.92
C LEU A 85 -16.99 -3.78 17.25
N ILE A 86 -16.85 -2.45 17.26
CA ILE A 86 -16.59 -1.68 18.49
C ILE A 86 -17.69 -1.95 19.54
N GLU A 87 -18.95 -1.87 19.13
CA GLU A 87 -20.11 -2.10 19.99
C GLU A 87 -20.17 -3.55 20.49
N ARG A 88 -20.06 -4.52 19.57
CA ARG A 88 -20.19 -5.96 19.88
C ARG A 88 -19.12 -6.43 20.87
N TYR A 89 -17.89 -5.96 20.72
CA TYR A 89 -16.77 -6.37 21.56
C TYR A 89 -16.53 -5.44 22.75
N GLY A 90 -17.31 -4.36 22.89
CA GLY A 90 -17.17 -3.38 23.97
C GLY A 90 -15.79 -2.69 23.98
N ALA A 91 -15.20 -2.51 22.79
CA ALA A 91 -13.83 -2.04 22.67
C ALA A 91 -13.71 -0.57 23.07
N ARG A 92 -12.84 -0.27 24.04
CA ARG A 92 -12.55 1.12 24.45
C ARG A 92 -11.38 1.72 23.69
N ARG A 93 -10.26 0.99 23.61
CA ARG A 93 -9.08 1.34 22.82
C ARG A 93 -9.03 0.42 21.62
N VAL A 94 -8.98 1.03 20.43
CA VAL A 94 -9.06 0.29 19.17
C VAL A 94 -7.79 0.52 18.38
N LEU A 95 -7.28 -0.54 17.77
CA LEU A 95 -6.42 -0.47 16.59
C LEU A 95 -7.16 -1.16 15.45
N CYS A 96 -7.47 -0.42 14.39
CA CYS A 96 -8.07 -0.93 13.17
C CYS A 96 -7.02 -0.95 12.06
N SER A 97 -6.87 -2.07 11.36
CA SER A 97 -5.91 -2.23 10.26
C SER A 97 -6.47 -3.13 9.16
N GLY A 98 -6.01 -2.94 7.93
CA GLY A 98 -6.15 -3.90 6.84
C GLY A 98 -5.06 -4.96 6.85
N GLY A 99 -5.27 -6.07 6.12
CA GLY A 99 -4.29 -7.16 6.02
C GLY A 99 -3.02 -6.80 5.22
N GLY A 100 -3.14 -5.90 4.26
CA GLY A 100 -2.02 -5.37 3.47
C GLY A 100 -1.37 -4.11 4.05
N SER A 101 -1.82 -3.64 5.21
CA SER A 101 -1.39 -2.36 5.79
C SER A 101 -0.05 -2.50 6.51
N ALA A 102 0.87 -1.57 6.25
CA ALA A 102 2.14 -1.43 6.96
C ALA A 102 2.93 -2.76 7.17
N PRO A 103 3.19 -3.55 6.11
CA PRO A 103 3.85 -4.86 6.23
C PRO A 103 5.29 -4.76 6.78
N LEU A 104 5.88 -3.57 6.70
CA LEU A 104 7.25 -3.27 7.14
C LEU A 104 7.34 -2.69 8.56
N ALA A 105 6.22 -2.39 9.22
CA ALA A 105 6.24 -1.85 10.57
C ALA A 105 6.76 -2.89 11.58
N SER A 106 7.83 -2.53 12.29
CA SER A 106 8.54 -3.40 13.23
C SER A 106 7.76 -3.62 14.54
N LEU A 107 8.25 -4.53 15.38
CA LEU A 107 7.70 -4.72 16.72
C LEU A 107 7.83 -3.44 17.57
N GLU A 108 8.90 -2.67 17.37
CA GLU A 108 9.11 -1.40 18.07
C GLU A 108 8.11 -0.33 17.62
N ASP A 109 7.88 -0.19 16.31
CA ASP A 109 6.91 0.75 15.75
C ASP A 109 5.51 0.50 16.33
N TRP A 110 5.07 -0.76 16.31
CA TRP A 110 3.78 -1.15 16.88
C TRP A 110 3.74 -1.03 18.40
N GLY A 111 4.84 -1.35 19.09
CA GLY A 111 4.98 -1.17 20.53
C GLY A 111 4.76 0.28 20.94
N GLN A 112 5.34 1.23 20.21
CA GLN A 112 5.13 2.66 20.44
C GLN A 112 3.66 3.04 20.25
N VAL A 113 3.03 2.63 19.14
CA VAL A 113 1.61 2.92 18.86
C VAL A 113 0.70 2.38 19.98
N LEU A 114 0.91 1.13 20.39
CA LEU A 114 0.09 0.49 21.41
C LEU A 114 0.30 1.11 22.80
N SER A 115 1.54 1.49 23.15
CA SER A 115 1.82 2.22 24.37
C SER A 115 1.15 3.60 24.39
N ARG A 116 1.20 4.36 23.28
CA ARG A 116 0.49 5.65 23.17
C ARG A 116 -1.02 5.49 23.38
N LEU A 117 -1.62 4.48 22.76
CA LEU A 117 -3.05 4.18 22.96
C LEU A 117 -3.37 3.80 24.41
N ALA A 118 -2.53 2.98 25.05
CA ALA A 118 -2.75 2.52 26.42
C ALA A 118 -2.68 3.68 27.44
N GLU A 119 -1.81 4.65 27.21
CA GLU A 119 -1.60 5.81 28.09
C GLU A 119 -2.58 6.96 27.86
N ALA A 120 -3.13 7.07 26.65
CA ALA A 120 -4.02 8.17 26.31
C ALA A 120 -5.46 7.96 26.80
N ASP A 121 -6.06 9.03 27.34
CA ASP A 121 -7.50 9.08 27.57
C ASP A 121 -8.26 9.35 26.26
N ARG A 122 -7.70 10.23 25.41
CA ARG A 122 -8.31 10.72 24.18
C ARG A 122 -7.24 10.93 23.10
N LEU A 123 -7.22 10.10 22.05
CA LEU A 123 -6.20 10.13 21.01
C LEU A 123 -6.68 9.45 19.72
N VAL A 124 -6.21 9.95 18.58
CA VAL A 124 -6.16 9.27 17.29
C VAL A 124 -4.69 9.15 16.88
N VAL A 125 -4.22 7.95 16.57
CA VAL A 125 -2.87 7.69 16.06
C VAL A 125 -2.99 6.97 14.73
N THR A 126 -2.20 7.36 13.74
CA THR A 126 -2.29 6.79 12.39
C THR A 126 -0.96 6.86 11.66
N ASN A 127 -0.79 6.08 10.60
CA ASN A 127 0.30 6.29 9.68
C ASN A 127 0.17 7.58 8.86
N ASN A 128 -1.05 7.98 8.50
CA ASN A 128 -1.30 9.12 7.62
C ASN A 128 -2.61 9.83 7.93
N LEU A 129 -2.52 11.06 8.44
CA LEU A 129 -3.71 11.82 8.74
C LEU A 129 -4.64 12.05 7.54
N HIS A 130 -4.11 12.12 6.31
CA HIS A 130 -4.90 12.47 5.12
C HIS A 130 -5.37 11.28 4.28
N SER A 131 -4.88 10.07 4.57
CA SER A 131 -5.25 8.84 3.87
C SER A 131 -4.65 7.67 4.63
N CYS A 132 -5.30 7.24 5.70
CA CYS A 132 -4.78 6.19 6.57
C CYS A 132 -5.13 4.79 6.09
N ASP A 133 -4.17 3.87 6.26
CA ASP A 133 -4.34 2.43 5.97
C ASP A 133 -4.52 1.62 7.28
N TRP A 134 -4.26 2.28 8.40
CA TRP A 134 -4.61 1.84 9.74
C TRP A 134 -4.81 3.05 10.67
N VAL A 135 -5.62 2.86 11.71
CA VAL A 135 -5.92 3.89 12.70
C VAL A 135 -6.11 3.28 14.08
N GLY A 136 -5.42 3.85 15.06
CA GLY A 136 -5.61 3.58 16.47
C GLY A 136 -6.38 4.74 17.12
N PHE A 137 -7.33 4.46 18.00
CA PHE A 137 -8.06 5.52 18.66
C PHE A 137 -8.73 5.14 19.99
N THR A 138 -8.97 6.16 20.82
CA THR A 138 -9.64 6.05 22.13
C THR A 138 -10.25 7.39 22.56
N PRO A 139 -11.38 7.39 23.31
CA PRO A 139 -12.26 6.25 23.55
C PRO A 139 -13.12 5.97 22.30
N ALA A 140 -13.22 4.70 21.92
CA ALA A 140 -13.84 4.31 20.65
C ALA A 140 -15.36 4.56 20.61
N ALA A 141 -16.06 4.42 21.74
CA ALA A 141 -17.51 4.65 21.82
C ALA A 141 -17.91 6.07 21.38
N ASP A 142 -17.12 7.08 21.76
CA ASP A 142 -17.41 8.48 21.44
C ASP A 142 -17.19 8.79 19.94
N MET A 143 -16.42 7.96 19.25
CA MET A 143 -16.02 8.16 17.85
C MET A 143 -16.94 7.43 16.86
N ILE A 144 -17.79 6.51 17.32
CA ILE A 144 -18.74 5.76 16.48
C ILE A 144 -19.55 6.67 15.52
N PRO A 145 -20.11 7.82 15.95
CA PRO A 145 -20.89 8.68 15.06
C PRO A 145 -20.11 9.20 13.84
N HIS A 146 -18.80 9.32 13.96
CA HIS A 146 -17.91 9.75 12.88
C HIS A 146 -17.41 8.57 12.05
N VAL A 147 -17.19 7.41 12.68
CA VAL A 147 -16.73 6.18 12.00
C VAL A 147 -17.81 5.63 11.08
N VAL A 148 -19.07 5.58 11.52
CA VAL A 148 -20.17 4.92 10.80
C VAL A 148 -20.43 5.50 9.41
N SER A 149 -20.12 6.79 9.20
CA SER A 149 -20.32 7.48 7.92
C SER A 149 -19.23 7.22 6.89
N GLN A 150 -18.13 6.56 7.27
CA GLN A 150 -16.98 6.34 6.40
C GLN A 150 -17.15 5.08 5.55
N THR A 151 -17.04 5.22 4.23
CA THR A 151 -17.13 4.09 3.29
C THR A 151 -15.80 3.36 3.09
N SER A 152 -14.70 3.93 3.58
CA SER A 152 -13.33 3.38 3.55
C SER A 152 -12.54 3.86 4.77
N ASP A 153 -11.40 3.23 5.03
CA ASP A 153 -10.45 3.59 6.08
C ASP A 153 -9.75 4.91 5.82
N ASN A 154 -9.40 5.24 4.57
CA ASN A 154 -8.60 6.41 4.20
C ASN A 154 -9.02 7.72 4.88
N GLY A 155 -10.32 7.93 5.08
CA GLY A 155 -10.88 9.16 5.65
C GLY A 155 -10.97 9.21 7.16
N ILE A 156 -10.93 8.08 7.88
CA ILE A 156 -11.27 8.04 9.31
C ILE A 156 -10.41 9.01 10.11
N ALA A 157 -9.08 8.91 10.00
CA ALA A 157 -8.19 9.68 10.87
C ALA A 157 -8.43 11.19 10.70
N TRP A 158 -8.64 11.64 9.47
CA TRP A 158 -8.95 13.04 9.16
C TRP A 158 -10.28 13.47 9.78
N VAL A 159 -11.34 12.67 9.62
CA VAL A 159 -12.68 12.99 10.13
C VAL A 159 -12.68 13.04 11.65
N LEU A 160 -12.04 12.08 12.33
CA LEU A 160 -11.91 12.10 13.78
C LEU A 160 -11.13 13.32 14.26
N ALA A 161 -10.03 13.69 13.59
CA ALA A 161 -9.26 14.86 13.99
C ALA A 161 -10.03 16.19 13.76
N ASN A 162 -10.62 16.38 12.58
CA ASN A 162 -11.12 17.68 12.13
C ASN A 162 -12.59 17.91 12.43
N GLU A 163 -13.44 16.89 12.27
CA GLU A 163 -14.87 16.99 12.58
C GLU A 163 -15.14 16.60 14.03
N GLY A 164 -14.41 15.60 14.52
CA GLY A 164 -14.52 15.08 15.88
C GLY A 164 -13.69 15.83 16.93
N GLY A 165 -12.71 16.64 16.49
CA GLY A 165 -11.86 17.44 17.37
C GLY A 165 -10.96 16.61 18.29
N TRP A 166 -10.64 15.36 17.93
CA TRP A 166 -9.71 14.53 18.70
C TRP A 166 -8.25 14.93 18.43
N PRO A 167 -7.39 14.96 19.46
CA PRO A 167 -5.95 15.08 19.24
C PRO A 167 -5.48 13.95 18.32
N SER A 168 -4.69 14.30 17.31
CA SER A 168 -4.17 13.33 16.34
C SER A 168 -2.65 13.34 16.30
N GLU A 169 -2.08 12.15 16.19
CA GLU A 169 -0.66 11.90 15.99
C GLU A 169 -0.48 11.08 14.72
N SER A 170 0.33 11.58 13.78
CA SER A 170 0.74 10.81 12.60
C SER A 170 2.17 10.34 12.81
N LEU A 171 2.44 9.06 12.51
CA LEU A 171 3.81 8.57 12.57
C LEU A 171 4.69 9.27 11.53
N PRO A 172 6.01 9.39 11.80
CA PRO A 172 6.97 9.90 10.85
C PRO A 172 6.92 9.16 9.51
N VAL A 173 7.26 9.86 8.43
CA VAL A 173 7.27 9.28 7.08
C VAL A 173 8.44 8.31 6.93
N SER A 174 8.15 7.05 6.61
CA SER A 174 9.11 5.99 6.27
C SER A 174 8.43 4.91 5.43
N ALA A 175 9.16 3.90 4.92
CA ALA A 175 8.50 2.77 4.27
C ALA A 175 7.60 2.01 5.25
N ALA A 176 8.04 1.83 6.51
CA ALA A 176 7.25 1.22 7.57
C ALA A 176 5.86 1.85 7.76
N THR A 177 5.72 3.15 7.53
CA THR A 177 4.44 3.86 7.72
C THR A 177 3.69 4.12 6.42
N ARG A 178 4.37 4.20 5.27
CA ARG A 178 3.75 4.60 4.00
C ARG A 178 3.53 3.48 3.00
N PHE A 179 4.19 2.33 3.19
CA PHE A 179 4.07 1.23 2.26
C PHE A 179 2.90 0.31 2.63
N ASP A 180 2.10 -0.02 1.63
CA ASP A 180 0.94 -0.88 1.66
C ASP A 180 0.97 -1.82 0.44
N LEU A 181 0.15 -2.89 0.49
CA LEU A 181 0.10 -3.91 -0.56
C LEU A 181 -1.15 -3.75 -1.43
N ASP A 182 -1.24 -2.70 -2.24
CA ASP A 182 -2.45 -2.38 -3.01
C ASP A 182 -2.52 -3.07 -4.39
N THR A 183 -1.35 -3.34 -4.97
CA THR A 183 -1.19 -3.82 -6.34
C THR A 183 -0.09 -4.88 -6.43
N PRO A 184 -0.05 -5.69 -7.50
CA PRO A 184 1.02 -6.67 -7.68
C PRO A 184 2.42 -6.06 -7.73
N ALA A 185 2.57 -4.83 -8.22
CA ALA A 185 3.85 -4.13 -8.18
C ALA A 185 4.38 -3.96 -6.74
N ASP A 186 3.48 -3.79 -5.78
CA ASP A 186 3.82 -3.68 -4.37
C ASP A 186 4.31 -5.03 -3.82
N LEU A 187 3.76 -6.14 -4.29
CA LEU A 187 4.28 -7.47 -3.96
C LEU A 187 5.71 -7.67 -4.49
N LEU A 188 5.98 -7.23 -5.73
CA LEU A 188 7.33 -7.28 -6.32
C LEU A 188 8.33 -6.43 -5.52
N ILE A 189 7.91 -5.25 -5.06
CA ILE A 189 8.71 -4.37 -4.21
C ILE A 189 8.94 -4.98 -2.82
N ALA A 190 7.88 -5.47 -2.18
CA ALA A 190 7.93 -6.10 -0.86
C ALA A 190 8.89 -7.30 -0.86
N GLN A 191 8.91 -8.07 -1.95
CA GLN A 191 9.83 -9.20 -2.11
C GLN A 191 11.29 -8.77 -1.99
N GLN A 192 11.66 -7.55 -2.36
CA GLN A 192 13.04 -7.07 -2.24
C GLN A 192 13.43 -6.65 -0.82
N HIS A 193 12.45 -6.45 0.07
CA HIS A 193 12.65 -5.83 1.38
C HIS A 193 12.93 -6.87 2.49
N PRO A 194 14.04 -6.76 3.24
CA PRO A 194 14.41 -7.77 4.23
C PRO A 194 13.45 -7.83 5.44
N ALA A 195 12.77 -6.73 5.77
CA ALA A 195 11.93 -6.63 6.97
C ALA A 195 10.49 -7.17 6.84
N ILE A 196 10.07 -7.72 5.69
CA ILE A 196 8.74 -8.35 5.63
C ILE A 196 8.69 -9.59 6.53
N GLY A 197 7.49 -9.92 7.01
CA GLY A 197 7.32 -11.08 7.89
C GLY A 197 7.48 -12.43 7.16
N PRO A 198 7.71 -13.52 7.91
CA PRO A 198 8.01 -14.84 7.36
C PRO A 198 6.89 -15.44 6.52
N HIS A 199 5.62 -15.16 6.83
CA HIS A 199 4.50 -15.71 6.06
C HIS A 199 4.38 -15.02 4.71
N LEU A 200 4.46 -13.68 4.67
CA LEU A 200 4.50 -12.93 3.42
C LEU A 200 5.74 -13.28 2.60
N ARG A 201 6.91 -13.44 3.25
CA ARG A 201 8.15 -13.88 2.61
C ARG A 201 7.98 -15.21 1.90
N THR A 202 7.51 -16.23 2.61
CA THR A 202 7.28 -17.57 2.05
C THR A 202 6.31 -17.50 0.87
N PHE A 203 5.19 -16.79 1.03
CA PHE A 203 4.20 -16.64 -0.03
C PHE A 203 4.80 -15.99 -1.29
N LEU A 204 5.53 -14.87 -1.14
CA LEU A 204 6.12 -14.15 -2.27
C LEU A 204 7.20 -14.99 -2.98
N ASP A 205 8.02 -15.72 -2.22
CA ASP A 205 9.06 -16.58 -2.79
C ASP A 205 8.44 -17.75 -3.59
N GLU A 206 7.30 -18.29 -3.14
CA GLU A 206 6.56 -19.35 -3.83
C GLU A 206 5.83 -18.89 -5.11
N LEU A 207 5.53 -17.58 -5.26
CA LEU A 207 4.90 -17.06 -6.47
C LEU A 207 5.77 -17.26 -7.71
N GLY A 208 7.10 -17.27 -7.55
CA GLY A 208 8.06 -17.39 -8.65
C GLY A 208 7.90 -16.30 -9.72
N TRP A 209 7.39 -15.11 -9.34
CA TRP A 209 7.24 -14.00 -10.26
C TRP A 209 8.59 -13.37 -10.57
N GLU A 210 8.84 -13.11 -11.84
CA GLU A 210 10.03 -12.40 -12.26
C GLU A 210 9.89 -10.90 -11.99
N THR A 211 11.00 -10.26 -11.60
CA THR A 211 11.07 -8.86 -11.19
C THR A 211 11.97 -7.99 -12.08
N PRO A 212 12.04 -8.19 -13.42
CA PRO A 212 13.09 -7.58 -14.25
C PRO A 212 13.08 -6.04 -14.22
N GLY A 213 11.90 -5.43 -14.10
CA GLY A 213 11.76 -3.98 -13.93
C GLY A 213 12.36 -3.49 -12.60
N VAL A 214 12.01 -4.14 -11.49
CA VAL A 214 12.47 -3.79 -10.15
C VAL A 214 13.97 -4.05 -10.01
N ASP A 215 14.46 -5.19 -10.48
CA ASP A 215 15.89 -5.54 -10.45
C ASP A 215 16.72 -4.57 -11.29
N GLY A 216 16.22 -4.20 -12.46
CA GLY A 216 16.86 -3.21 -13.32
C GLY A 216 16.92 -1.82 -12.68
N VAL A 217 15.85 -1.39 -12.01
CA VAL A 217 15.83 -0.12 -11.24
C VAL A 217 16.83 -0.16 -10.08
N LEU A 218 16.87 -1.26 -9.31
CA LEU A 218 17.83 -1.42 -8.21
C LEU A 218 19.28 -1.43 -8.70
N ALA A 219 19.55 -2.06 -9.86
CA ALA A 219 20.86 -2.03 -10.49
C ALA A 219 21.26 -0.60 -10.90
N GLU A 220 20.32 0.19 -11.41
CA GLU A 220 20.57 1.60 -11.73
C GLU A 220 20.74 2.47 -10.48
N MET A 221 20.01 2.21 -9.38
CA MET A 221 20.23 2.88 -8.08
C MET A 221 21.66 2.69 -7.58
N ALA A 222 22.23 1.50 -7.78
CA ALA A 222 23.60 1.17 -7.42
C ALA A 222 24.67 1.82 -8.33
N ARG A 223 24.27 2.30 -9.51
CA ARG A 223 25.18 2.85 -10.50
C ARG A 223 25.48 4.32 -10.21
N GLU A 224 26.76 4.66 -10.06
CA GLU A 224 27.18 6.05 -9.98
C GLU A 224 26.80 6.81 -11.26
N GLY A 225 26.07 7.92 -11.12
CA GLY A 225 25.55 8.67 -12.25
C GLY A 225 24.47 7.93 -13.05
N GLY A 226 23.85 6.89 -12.48
CA GLY A 226 22.62 6.29 -13.01
C GLY A 226 21.53 7.35 -13.22
N ARG A 227 20.58 7.11 -14.12
CA ARG A 227 19.52 8.09 -14.41
C ARG A 227 18.17 7.44 -14.18
N LEU A 228 17.35 8.00 -13.31
CA LEU A 228 16.03 7.45 -13.01
C LEU A 228 14.94 8.48 -13.33
N ALA A 229 13.79 8.00 -13.78
CA ALA A 229 12.59 8.80 -13.96
C ALA A 229 11.48 8.33 -13.01
N LEU A 230 10.86 9.28 -12.30
CA LEU A 230 9.65 9.07 -11.50
C LEU A 230 8.49 9.76 -12.21
N ALA A 231 7.39 9.04 -12.46
CA ALA A 231 6.23 9.58 -13.15
C ALA A 231 4.90 9.20 -12.47
N GLY A 232 3.98 10.16 -12.39
CA GLY A 232 2.64 9.99 -11.82
C GLY A 232 2.49 10.72 -10.49
N ARG A 233 1.81 10.11 -9.51
CA ARG A 233 1.51 10.73 -8.20
C ARG A 233 2.72 10.72 -7.25
N VAL A 234 3.85 11.27 -7.69
CA VAL A 234 5.14 11.20 -6.98
C VAL A 234 5.08 11.89 -5.62
N SER A 235 5.47 11.15 -4.57
CA SER A 235 5.64 11.69 -3.22
C SER A 235 6.95 12.45 -3.09
N SER A 236 6.92 13.69 -2.60
CA SER A 236 8.14 14.47 -2.34
C SER A 236 9.06 13.80 -1.33
N ALA A 237 8.51 13.12 -0.32
CA ALA A 237 9.30 12.40 0.67
C ALA A 237 10.00 11.17 0.06
N ALA A 238 9.33 10.45 -0.84
CA ALA A 238 9.93 9.28 -1.49
C ALA A 238 11.01 9.69 -2.50
N TRP A 239 10.78 10.78 -3.23
CA TRP A 239 11.80 11.37 -4.09
C TRP A 239 13.02 11.82 -3.27
N MET A 240 12.82 12.53 -2.16
CA MET A 240 13.91 12.97 -1.30
C MET A 240 14.73 11.79 -0.74
N ALA A 241 14.07 10.70 -0.32
CA ALA A 241 14.74 9.49 0.12
C ALA A 241 15.62 8.88 -0.99
N LEU A 242 15.12 8.81 -2.22
CA LEU A 242 15.87 8.33 -3.37
C LEU A 242 17.12 9.17 -3.68
N GLU A 243 16.99 10.50 -3.64
CA GLU A 243 18.12 11.42 -3.87
C GLU A 243 19.18 11.34 -2.79
N GLN A 244 18.78 11.08 -1.54
CA GLN A 244 19.71 10.95 -0.42
C GLN A 244 20.47 9.62 -0.46
N ALA A 245 19.79 8.53 -0.81
CA ALA A 245 20.36 7.19 -0.81
C ALA A 245 21.24 6.90 -2.05
N THR A 246 21.01 7.58 -3.17
CA THR A 246 21.67 7.24 -4.45
C THR A 246 22.54 8.37 -5.00
N ARG A 247 23.40 8.03 -5.96
CA ARG A 247 24.13 9.00 -6.81
C ARG A 247 23.47 9.16 -8.19
N CYS A 248 22.19 8.83 -8.28
CA CYS A 248 21.45 8.91 -9.52
C CYS A 248 21.03 10.35 -9.85
N TRP A 249 20.95 10.67 -11.14
CA TRP A 249 20.26 11.85 -11.63
C TRP A 249 18.78 11.53 -11.77
N ILE A 250 17.96 12.17 -10.95
CA ILE A 250 16.52 11.91 -10.89
C ILE A 250 15.76 12.93 -11.75
N ARG A 251 14.87 12.42 -12.61
CA ARG A 251 13.88 13.23 -13.33
C ARG A 251 12.50 12.94 -12.75
N VAL A 252 11.73 13.99 -12.49
CA VAL A 252 10.43 13.85 -11.85
C VAL A 252 9.33 14.51 -12.69
N PHE A 253 8.32 13.72 -13.01
CA PHE A 253 7.07 14.14 -13.63
C PHE A 253 5.95 13.90 -12.61
N ALA A 254 5.80 14.85 -11.68
CA ALA A 254 4.82 14.77 -10.62
C ALA A 254 3.48 15.40 -11.06
N GLU A 255 2.44 14.58 -11.13
CA GLU A 255 1.10 14.96 -11.58
C GLU A 255 0.03 14.39 -10.64
N GLU A 256 -1.07 15.13 -10.44
CA GLU A 256 -2.33 14.59 -9.92
C GLU A 256 -2.26 13.91 -8.53
N ARG A 257 -1.32 14.36 -7.69
CA ARG A 257 -1.28 14.02 -6.26
C ARG A 257 -2.64 14.31 -5.61
N GLY A 258 -3.23 13.29 -5.01
CA GLY A 258 -4.54 13.40 -4.35
C GLY A 258 -5.75 13.30 -5.27
N MET A 259 -5.61 12.96 -6.56
CA MET A 259 -6.73 12.93 -7.53
C MET A 259 -7.95 12.08 -7.11
N ARG A 260 -7.73 11.05 -6.28
CA ARG A 260 -8.80 10.22 -5.71
C ARG A 260 -9.51 10.94 -4.58
N ALA A 261 -8.74 11.42 -3.61
CA ALA A 261 -9.26 12.12 -2.43
C ALA A 261 -10.01 13.42 -2.79
N SER A 262 -9.57 14.12 -3.83
CA SER A 262 -10.22 15.35 -4.32
C SER A 262 -11.45 15.10 -5.19
N GLY A 263 -11.79 13.85 -5.53
CA GLY A 263 -12.90 13.52 -6.42
C GLY A 263 -12.62 13.74 -7.91
N ARG A 264 -11.50 14.36 -8.29
CA ARG A 264 -11.16 14.69 -9.69
C ARG A 264 -11.18 13.48 -10.62
N GLN A 265 -10.69 12.33 -10.15
CA GLN A 265 -10.77 11.09 -10.93
C GLN A 265 -12.22 10.71 -11.24
N ALA A 266 -13.11 10.77 -10.24
CA ALA A 266 -14.52 10.42 -10.40
C ALA A 266 -15.26 11.42 -11.30
N TRP A 267 -14.84 12.69 -11.30
CA TRP A 267 -15.40 13.74 -12.14
C TRP A 267 -14.77 13.83 -13.54
N GLY A 268 -13.75 13.01 -13.84
CA GLY A 268 -13.05 13.05 -15.12
C GLY A 268 -12.20 14.30 -15.33
N GLU A 269 -11.74 14.92 -14.26
CA GLU A 269 -10.99 16.19 -14.26
C GLU A 269 -9.47 16.00 -14.09
N VAL A 270 -8.97 14.79 -14.24
CA VAL A 270 -7.53 14.51 -14.14
C VAL A 270 -6.84 15.02 -15.41
N CYS A 271 -5.75 15.77 -15.24
CA CYS A 271 -4.97 16.32 -16.34
C CYS A 271 -3.53 15.80 -16.27
N SER A 272 -2.95 15.43 -17.41
CA SER A 272 -1.58 14.93 -17.48
C SER A 272 -0.91 15.33 -18.79
N LEU A 273 0.19 16.05 -18.68
CA LEU A 273 1.05 16.40 -19.81
C LEU A 273 1.67 15.15 -20.44
N LEU A 274 1.96 14.12 -19.64
CA LEU A 274 2.43 12.83 -20.15
C LEU A 274 1.34 12.11 -20.97
N ALA A 275 0.08 12.17 -20.53
CA ALA A 275 -1.04 11.62 -21.29
C ALA A 275 -1.24 12.36 -22.63
N ASP A 276 -1.17 13.69 -22.61
CA ASP A 276 -1.24 14.53 -23.82
C ASP A 276 -0.07 14.21 -24.78
N TYR A 277 1.14 14.01 -24.25
CA TYR A 277 2.29 13.66 -25.07
C TYR A 277 2.18 12.25 -25.67
N ILE A 278 1.63 11.27 -24.95
CA ILE A 278 1.31 9.94 -25.49
C ILE A 278 0.33 10.04 -26.66
N GLU A 279 -0.69 10.89 -26.54
CA GLU A 279 -1.67 11.12 -27.61
C GLU A 279 -1.03 11.72 -28.87
N LEU A 280 -0.08 12.64 -28.70
CA LEU A 280 0.64 13.28 -29.80
C LEU A 280 1.70 12.40 -30.44
N ALA A 281 2.49 11.67 -29.64
CA ALA A 281 3.70 10.97 -30.10
C ALA A 281 3.50 9.47 -30.35
N GLY A 282 2.45 8.86 -29.77
CA GLY A 282 2.28 7.42 -29.71
C GLY A 282 3.05 6.77 -28.56
N LEU A 283 2.64 5.56 -28.18
CA LEU A 283 3.17 4.82 -27.03
C LEU A 283 4.65 4.45 -27.20
N GLU A 284 5.00 3.97 -28.39
CA GLU A 284 6.34 3.49 -28.73
C GLU A 284 7.34 4.65 -28.64
N SER A 285 7.04 5.77 -29.31
CA SER A 285 7.86 6.99 -29.24
C SER A 285 7.96 7.56 -27.83
N PHE A 286 6.89 7.44 -27.03
CA PHE A 286 6.86 7.91 -25.65
C PHE A 286 7.86 7.14 -24.78
N PHE A 287 7.84 5.80 -24.82
CA PHE A 287 8.80 4.98 -24.06
C PHE A 287 10.23 5.12 -24.59
N ASP A 288 10.41 5.27 -25.90
CA ASP A 288 11.72 5.60 -26.48
C ASP A 288 12.25 6.93 -25.96
N ARG A 289 11.39 7.94 -25.85
CA ARG A 289 11.79 9.24 -25.30
C ARG A 289 12.14 9.15 -23.82
N LEU A 290 11.41 8.37 -23.03
CA LEU A 290 11.76 8.11 -21.63
C LEU A 290 13.13 7.39 -21.52
N ALA A 291 13.40 6.42 -22.39
CA ALA A 291 14.66 5.70 -22.45
C ALA A 291 15.87 6.58 -22.85
N ASP A 292 15.65 7.67 -23.59
CA ASP A 292 16.71 8.65 -23.86
C ASP A 292 17.02 9.52 -22.63
N LEU A 293 16.01 9.76 -21.81
CA LEU A 293 16.07 10.66 -20.65
C LEU A 293 16.59 9.98 -19.38
N ALA A 294 16.35 8.68 -19.23
CA ALA A 294 16.67 7.88 -18.05
C ALA A 294 17.22 6.49 -18.42
N ASN A 295 17.67 5.73 -17.42
CA ASN A 295 18.13 4.36 -17.51
C ASN A 295 17.22 3.37 -16.74
N GLY A 296 16.30 3.89 -15.93
CA GLY A 296 15.18 3.15 -15.35
C GLY A 296 14.01 4.09 -15.05
N VAL A 297 12.79 3.56 -15.02
CA VAL A 297 11.56 4.35 -14.84
C VAL A 297 10.66 3.70 -13.81
N LEU A 298 10.22 4.46 -12.80
CA LEU A 298 9.11 4.07 -11.92
C LEU A 298 7.88 4.90 -12.29
N PHE A 299 6.78 4.22 -12.63
CA PHE A 299 5.64 4.85 -13.27
C PHE A 299 4.30 4.40 -12.66
N ASP A 300 3.69 5.31 -11.90
CA ASP A 300 2.29 5.24 -11.53
C ASP A 300 1.41 5.56 -12.75
N ASN A 301 1.10 4.55 -13.55
CA ASN A 301 0.37 4.69 -14.82
C ASN A 301 -1.13 4.99 -14.62
N ARG A 302 -1.62 5.04 -13.37
CA ARG A 302 -3.02 5.35 -13.07
C ARG A 302 -3.39 6.78 -13.42
N VAL A 303 -2.42 7.71 -13.42
CA VAL A 303 -2.62 9.09 -13.88
C VAL A 303 -2.95 9.13 -15.37
N ILE A 304 -2.23 8.34 -16.19
CA ILE A 304 -2.48 8.26 -17.63
C ILE A 304 -3.87 7.70 -17.92
N LEU A 305 -4.25 6.65 -17.20
CA LEU A 305 -5.60 6.06 -17.33
C LEU A 305 -6.68 7.10 -17.00
N ALA A 306 -6.57 7.74 -15.83
CA ALA A 306 -7.57 8.71 -15.38
C ALA A 306 -7.64 9.95 -16.28
N ALA A 307 -6.51 10.49 -16.74
CA ALA A 307 -6.48 11.64 -17.65
C ALA A 307 -7.13 11.33 -19.02
N ARG A 308 -7.15 10.06 -19.42
CA ARG A 308 -7.82 9.58 -20.64
C ARG A 308 -9.29 9.19 -20.40
N GLY A 309 -9.82 9.44 -19.21
CA GLY A 309 -11.17 9.02 -18.82
C GLY A 309 -11.36 7.50 -18.74
N LEU A 310 -10.26 6.74 -18.62
CA LEU A 310 -10.26 5.29 -18.55
C LEU A 310 -10.08 4.83 -17.11
N TRP A 311 -10.82 3.79 -16.71
CA TRP A 311 -10.57 3.09 -15.46
C TRP A 311 -10.82 1.58 -15.63
N PRO A 312 -9.91 0.85 -16.32
CA PRO A 312 -10.02 -0.59 -16.56
C PRO A 312 -10.18 -1.39 -15.26
N SER A 313 -10.63 -2.64 -15.34
CA SER A 313 -10.86 -3.48 -14.16
C SER A 313 -9.60 -3.65 -13.28
N ALA A 314 -9.77 -4.06 -12.01
CA ALA A 314 -8.62 -4.39 -11.17
C ALA A 314 -7.79 -5.52 -11.78
N ALA A 315 -8.42 -6.56 -12.33
CA ALA A 315 -7.73 -7.63 -13.06
C ALA A 315 -6.87 -7.10 -14.23
N ASP A 316 -7.38 -6.18 -15.03
CA ASP A 316 -6.62 -5.57 -16.15
C ASP A 316 -5.44 -4.75 -15.63
N ARG A 317 -5.67 -3.91 -14.62
CA ARG A 317 -4.64 -3.08 -14.01
C ARG A 317 -3.55 -3.93 -13.33
N PHE A 318 -3.93 -4.99 -12.63
CA PHE A 318 -3.00 -5.90 -11.95
C PHE A 318 -2.17 -6.72 -12.95
N ASN A 319 -2.78 -7.20 -14.03
CA ASN A 319 -2.01 -7.84 -15.10
C ASN A 319 -1.09 -6.85 -15.83
N SER A 320 -1.51 -5.59 -15.98
CA SER A 320 -0.67 -4.52 -16.52
C SER A 320 0.59 -4.29 -15.68
N ASP A 321 0.45 -4.25 -14.35
CA ASP A 321 1.57 -4.07 -13.41
C ASP A 321 2.59 -5.23 -13.49
N LEU A 322 2.15 -6.42 -13.90
CA LEU A 322 2.96 -7.63 -14.05
C LEU A 322 3.46 -7.89 -15.49
N TYR A 323 3.28 -6.94 -16.41
CA TYR A 323 3.59 -7.13 -17.84
C TYR A 323 2.85 -8.30 -18.51
N ARG A 324 1.67 -8.68 -18.02
CA ARG A 324 0.84 -9.74 -18.61
C ARG A 324 -0.16 -9.15 -19.60
N TRP A 325 0.31 -8.39 -20.58
CA TRP A 325 -0.55 -7.64 -21.52
C TRP A 325 -1.55 -8.54 -22.27
N GLU A 326 -1.20 -9.80 -22.55
CA GLU A 326 -2.10 -10.77 -23.18
C GLU A 326 -3.36 -11.06 -22.35
N GLN A 327 -3.30 -10.85 -21.03
CA GLN A 327 -4.43 -11.04 -20.11
C GLN A 327 -5.26 -9.76 -19.91
N VAL A 328 -4.73 -8.60 -20.31
CA VAL A 328 -5.40 -7.29 -20.18
C VAL A 328 -6.46 -7.14 -21.26
N GLN A 329 -7.72 -6.88 -20.89
CA GLN A 329 -8.84 -6.74 -21.83
C GLN A 329 -8.94 -5.34 -22.43
N ASP A 330 -8.72 -4.29 -21.64
CA ASP A 330 -8.74 -2.92 -22.14
C ASP A 330 -7.71 -2.70 -23.27
N PRO A 331 -8.12 -2.26 -24.47
CA PRO A 331 -7.22 -2.16 -25.62
C PRO A 331 -6.08 -1.17 -25.45
N PHE A 332 -6.32 -0.04 -24.77
CA PHE A 332 -5.30 0.97 -24.56
C PHE A 332 -4.27 0.47 -23.54
N LEU A 333 -4.74 -0.05 -22.40
CA LEU A 333 -3.87 -0.56 -21.35
C LEU A 333 -3.06 -1.76 -21.82
N ARG A 334 -3.64 -2.66 -22.63
CA ARG A 334 -2.91 -3.76 -23.28
C ARG A 334 -1.71 -3.25 -24.08
N ARG A 335 -1.94 -2.30 -24.99
CA ARG A 335 -0.87 -1.72 -25.82
C ARG A 335 0.14 -0.94 -24.97
N PHE A 336 -0.32 -0.20 -23.98
CA PHE A 336 0.54 0.55 -23.06
C PHE A 336 1.49 -0.40 -22.31
N THR A 337 0.95 -1.50 -21.77
CA THR A 337 1.74 -2.51 -21.05
C THR A 337 2.74 -3.20 -21.96
N GLN A 338 2.32 -3.56 -23.19
CA GLN A 338 3.25 -4.15 -24.16
C GLN A 338 4.40 -3.19 -24.48
N ALA A 339 4.10 -1.92 -24.80
CA ALA A 339 5.13 -0.92 -25.09
C ALA A 339 6.08 -0.66 -23.90
N ALA A 340 5.55 -0.72 -22.67
CA ALA A 340 6.36 -0.61 -21.46
C ALA A 340 7.28 -1.83 -21.26
N ALA A 341 6.79 -3.04 -21.55
CA ALA A 341 7.56 -4.28 -21.44
C ALA A 341 8.69 -4.35 -22.48
N GLU A 342 8.43 -3.82 -23.68
CA GLU A 342 9.36 -3.79 -24.81
C GLU A 342 10.32 -2.59 -24.77
N ALA A 343 10.22 -1.72 -23.75
CA ALA A 343 11.03 -0.52 -23.63
C ALA A 343 12.54 -0.84 -23.49
N ARG A 344 13.39 0.05 -24.02
CA ARG A 344 14.86 -0.10 -23.98
C ARG A 344 15.48 0.03 -22.58
N VAL A 345 14.69 0.42 -21.59
CA VAL A 345 15.09 0.59 -20.19
C VAL A 345 14.08 -0.13 -19.28
N PRO A 346 14.50 -0.61 -18.10
CA PRO A 346 13.58 -1.14 -17.10
C PRO A 346 12.51 -0.11 -16.75
N VAL A 347 11.25 -0.51 -16.88
CA VAL A 347 10.10 0.22 -16.39
C VAL A 347 9.54 -0.56 -15.20
N VAL A 348 8.99 0.12 -14.21
CA VAL A 348 8.16 -0.46 -13.15
C VAL A 348 6.81 0.22 -13.24
N LEU A 349 5.80 -0.51 -13.73
CA LEU A 349 4.43 -0.05 -13.77
C LEU A 349 3.73 -0.37 -12.45
N GLY A 350 2.82 0.51 -12.01
CA GLY A 350 1.96 0.20 -10.87
C GLY A 350 1.03 1.33 -10.45
N GLY A 351 0.55 1.21 -9.22
CA GLY A 351 -0.21 2.25 -8.54
C GLY A 351 0.66 3.34 -7.92
N HIS A 352 0.07 4.09 -7.00
CA HIS A 352 0.74 5.20 -6.31
C HIS A 352 1.99 4.76 -5.52
N ALA A 353 1.97 3.55 -4.96
CA ALA A 353 3.05 3.03 -4.13
C ALA A 353 4.40 2.99 -4.87
N VAL A 354 4.44 2.71 -6.18
CA VAL A 354 5.69 2.67 -6.97
C VAL A 354 6.44 4.00 -7.02
N VAL A 355 5.77 5.12 -6.70
CA VAL A 355 6.37 6.47 -6.60
C VAL A 355 6.13 7.11 -5.23
N SER A 356 5.81 6.31 -4.21
CA SER A 356 5.58 6.76 -2.84
C SER A 356 6.11 5.77 -1.80
N GLY A 357 5.25 5.09 -1.04
CA GLY A 357 5.66 4.15 0.01
C GLY A 357 6.50 3.00 -0.51
N GLY A 358 6.14 2.43 -1.67
CA GLY A 358 6.93 1.40 -2.34
C GLY A 358 8.28 1.88 -2.83
N LEU A 359 8.39 3.14 -3.29
CA LEU A 359 9.70 3.73 -3.61
C LEU A 359 10.58 3.88 -2.36
N MET A 360 10.01 4.27 -1.21
CA MET A 360 10.76 4.28 0.06
C MET A 360 11.21 2.87 0.44
N ALA A 361 10.34 1.86 0.29
CA ALA A 361 10.70 0.47 0.54
C ALA A 361 11.84 -0.01 -0.37
N LEU A 362 11.82 0.35 -1.67
CA LEU A 362 12.94 0.03 -2.56
C LEU A 362 14.25 0.71 -2.14
N VAL A 363 14.18 1.96 -1.67
CA VAL A 363 15.36 2.67 -1.15
C VAL A 363 15.91 1.98 0.10
N GLU A 364 15.07 1.66 1.08
CA GLU A 364 15.50 0.95 2.30
C GLU A 364 16.06 -0.44 1.98
N ALA A 365 15.45 -1.17 1.04
CA ALA A 365 15.96 -2.45 0.55
C ALA A 365 17.32 -2.31 -0.15
N PHE A 366 17.52 -1.23 -0.92
CA PHE A 366 18.79 -0.93 -1.56
C PHE A 366 19.89 -0.62 -0.53
N GLU A 367 19.61 0.21 0.46
CA GLU A 367 20.55 0.56 1.53
C GLU A 367 20.97 -0.67 2.33
N ALA A 368 20.03 -1.55 2.68
CA ALA A 368 20.31 -2.80 3.38
C ALA A 368 21.30 -3.70 2.62
N ARG A 369 21.19 -3.80 1.28
CA ARG A 369 22.15 -4.57 0.45
C ARG A 369 23.56 -3.97 0.46
N GLY A 370 23.65 -2.64 0.54
CA GLY A 370 24.92 -1.92 0.62
C GLY A 370 25.64 -2.17 1.96
N GLU A 371 24.89 -2.20 3.06
CA GLU A 371 25.45 -2.50 4.38
C GLU A 371 26.02 -3.92 4.49
N ASP A 372 25.30 -4.93 3.98
CA ASP A 372 25.74 -6.32 4.01
C ASP A 372 27.02 -6.53 3.19
N SER A 373 27.16 -5.85 2.06
CA SER A 373 28.36 -5.88 1.23
C SER A 373 29.58 -5.27 1.94
N CYS A 374 29.36 -4.23 2.76
CA CYS A 374 30.41 -3.57 3.53
C CYS A 374 30.84 -4.38 4.76
N ARG A 375 29.93 -5.16 5.37
CA ARG A 375 30.23 -6.04 6.53
C ARG A 375 31.01 -7.32 6.16
N LEU A 376 31.03 -7.69 4.88
CA LEU A 376 31.77 -8.85 4.36
C LEU A 376 33.18 -8.49 3.84
N CYS A 377 33.53 -7.20 3.81
CA CYS A 377 34.86 -6.69 3.46
C CYS A 377 35.66 -6.37 4.73
#